data_AF-A0A2E6BJI8-F1
#
_entry.id   AF-A0A2E6BJI8-F1
#
_cell.length_a   1.000
_cell.length_b   1.000
_cell.length_c   1.000
_cell.angle_alpha   90.00
_cell.angle_beta   90.00
_cell.angle_gamma   90.00
#
_symmetry.space_group_name_H-M   'P 1'
#
loop_
_entity.id
_entity.type
_entity.pdbx_description
1 polymer ?
#
loop_
_entity_poly.entity_id
_entity_poly.type
_entity_poly.pdbx_seq_one_letter_code
_entity_poly.pdbx_strand_id
1 'polypeptide(L)'
;MITFADSHVDLMGDVTFSQKQLIRRWDQELGKKWGQEVQDNLRDFMQIKASLNPETFPNYAANETLLAEFIADKQVCYERRIADEAKNALLISVIEYEQAVRRKAELELLINGREAVEEVPEETDPVTGEVTQEYVPAIEAVEPMAQTIDQEGETVDNPDYLAAVAELAECQAVIDGAGAEVLAHVAARSGQ
;
A
#
# COMPACT_ATOMS: atom_id res chain seq x y z
N MET A 1 25.23 -2.20 7.51
CA MET A 1 23.77 -2.14 7.37
C MET A 1 23.43 -0.73 6.95
N ILE A 2 23.16 -0.50 5.66
CA ILE A 2 22.73 0.81 5.17
C ILE A 2 21.28 0.96 5.60
N THR A 3 21.04 1.71 6.66
CA THR A 3 19.70 2.10 7.09
C THR A 3 19.27 3.30 6.25
N PHE A 4 18.46 3.07 5.22
CA PHE A 4 17.65 4.14 4.65
C PHE A 4 16.72 4.66 5.74
N ALA A 5 16.59 5.98 5.86
CA ALA A 5 15.71 6.59 6.85
C ALA A 5 14.29 6.01 6.73
N ASP A 6 13.68 5.61 7.85
CA ASP A 6 12.29 5.12 7.93
C ASP A 6 11.42 6.03 7.06
N SER A 7 11.01 5.51 5.91
CA SER A 7 10.30 6.33 4.96
C SER A 7 8.83 6.39 5.40
N HIS A 8 8.10 7.39 4.91
CA HIS A 8 6.64 7.47 5.07
C HIS A 8 5.90 6.17 4.65
N VAL A 9 6.50 5.32 3.82
CA VAL A 9 5.93 4.04 3.38
C VAL A 9 5.96 2.99 4.48
N ASP A 10 7.01 2.98 5.28
CA ASP A 10 7.19 2.05 6.40
C ASP A 10 6.23 2.42 7.55
N LEU A 11 5.97 3.72 7.73
CA LEU A 11 4.92 4.27 8.60
C LEU A 11 3.50 4.00 8.09
N MET A 12 3.30 3.87 6.78
CA MET A 12 1.98 3.65 6.16
C MET A 12 1.60 2.16 6.04
N GLY A 13 2.54 1.22 6.24
CA GLY A 13 2.25 -0.22 6.27
C GLY A 13 1.19 -0.59 7.32
N ASP A 14 1.16 0.13 8.44
CA ASP A 14 0.19 -0.03 9.53
C ASP A 14 -1.15 0.70 9.31
N VAL A 15 -1.30 1.44 8.20
CA VAL A 15 -2.49 2.26 7.91
C VAL A 15 -3.54 1.49 7.09
N THR A 16 -3.20 0.29 6.62
CA THR A 16 -4.14 -0.56 5.88
C THR A 16 -5.08 -1.31 6.83
N PHE A 17 -6.34 -1.50 6.40
CA PHE A 17 -7.34 -2.24 7.16
C PHE A 17 -7.51 -3.65 6.60
N SER A 18 -7.57 -4.65 7.48
CA SER A 18 -8.07 -5.96 7.11
C SER A 18 -9.56 -5.91 6.77
N GLN A 19 -10.03 -6.86 5.97
CA GLN A 19 -11.45 -7.00 5.63
C GLN A 19 -12.34 -7.08 6.89
N LYS A 20 -11.88 -7.77 7.94
CA LYS A 20 -12.59 -7.88 9.21
C LYS A 20 -12.72 -6.53 9.93
N GLN A 21 -11.70 -5.68 9.87
CA GLN A 21 -11.74 -4.34 10.45
C GLN A 21 -12.71 -3.43 9.69
N LEU A 22 -12.73 -3.50 8.34
CA LEU A 22 -13.67 -2.74 7.52
C LEU A 22 -15.13 -3.16 7.77
N ILE A 23 -15.40 -4.47 7.83
CA ILE A 23 -16.73 -4.99 8.20
C ILE A 23 -17.15 -4.47 9.56
N ARG A 24 -16.30 -4.66 10.58
CA ARG A 24 -16.60 -4.22 11.95
C ARG A 24 -16.87 -2.72 12.03
N ARG A 25 -16.09 -1.90 11.31
CA ARG A 25 -16.29 -0.45 11.26
C ARG A 25 -17.65 -0.09 10.70
N TRP A 26 -18.03 -0.66 9.55
CA TRP A 26 -19.30 -0.33 8.91
C TRP A 26 -20.51 -0.94 9.65
N ASP A 27 -20.35 -2.09 10.29
CA ASP A 27 -21.36 -2.66 11.20
C ASP A 27 -21.58 -1.76 12.43
N GLN A 28 -20.51 -1.17 12.97
CA GLN A 28 -20.62 -0.19 14.06
C GLN A 28 -21.30 1.10 13.61
N GLU A 29 -21.01 1.60 12.41
CA GLU A 29 -21.70 2.77 11.86
C GLU A 29 -23.21 2.50 11.66
N LEU A 30 -23.56 1.32 11.13
CA LEU A 30 -24.96 0.91 11.02
C LEU A 30 -25.60 0.79 12.41
N GLY A 31 -24.88 0.21 13.37
CA GLY A 31 -25.28 0.06 14.77
C GLY A 31 -25.55 1.37 15.52
N LYS A 32 -24.90 2.47 15.13
CA LYS A 32 -25.16 3.80 15.72
C LYS A 32 -26.56 4.33 15.37
N LYS A 33 -27.04 4.03 14.16
CA LYS A 33 -28.37 4.46 13.70
C LYS A 33 -29.44 3.43 14.05
N TRP A 34 -29.11 2.15 13.89
CA TRP A 34 -30.01 1.03 14.12
C TRP A 34 -29.47 0.19 15.28
N GLY A 35 -30.05 0.32 16.47
CA GLY A 35 -29.69 -0.52 17.60
C GLY A 35 -29.89 -2.00 17.27
N GLN A 36 -29.09 -2.89 17.89
CA GLN A 36 -29.09 -4.32 17.59
C GLN A 36 -30.47 -4.96 17.66
N GLU A 37 -31.23 -4.63 18.72
CA GLU A 37 -32.61 -5.11 18.91
C GLU A 37 -33.53 -4.70 17.76
N VAL A 38 -33.42 -3.47 17.26
CA VAL A 38 -34.21 -2.99 16.12
C VAL A 38 -33.81 -3.72 14.84
N GLN A 39 -32.51 -3.96 14.63
CA GLN A 39 -32.04 -4.72 13.47
C GLN A 39 -32.56 -6.15 13.45
N ASP A 40 -32.57 -6.81 14.62
CA ASP A 40 -33.06 -8.19 14.74
C ASP A 40 -34.59 -8.23 14.56
N ASN A 41 -35.33 -7.30 15.17
CA ASN A 41 -36.79 -7.17 14.97
C ASN A 41 -37.16 -6.91 13.49
N LEU A 42 -36.42 -6.05 12.79
CA LEU A 42 -36.65 -5.78 11.36
C LEU A 42 -36.28 -6.97 10.48
N ARG A 43 -35.24 -7.74 10.84
CA ARG A 43 -34.86 -8.97 10.15
C ARG A 43 -35.94 -10.04 10.31
N ASP A 44 -36.45 -10.20 11.52
CA ASP A 44 -37.54 -11.14 11.81
C ASP A 44 -38.81 -10.72 11.06
N PHE A 45 -39.16 -9.43 11.10
CA PHE A 45 -40.28 -8.89 10.32
C PHE A 45 -40.11 -9.18 8.83
N MET A 46 -38.94 -8.94 8.24
CA MET A 46 -38.66 -9.21 6.83
C MET A 46 -38.89 -10.68 6.45
N GLN A 47 -38.55 -11.63 7.33
CA GLN A 47 -38.73 -13.06 7.07
C GLN A 47 -40.21 -13.47 7.08
N ILE A 48 -41.00 -12.90 8.00
CA ILE A 48 -42.40 -13.29 8.16
C ILE A 48 -43.37 -12.41 7.35
N LYS A 49 -42.95 -11.23 6.87
CA LYS A 49 -43.79 -10.21 6.23
C LYS A 49 -44.70 -10.76 5.13
N ALA A 50 -44.20 -11.69 4.31
CA ALA A 50 -44.96 -12.28 3.20
C ALA A 50 -46.15 -13.15 3.67
N SER A 51 -46.11 -13.63 4.91
CA SER A 51 -47.17 -14.44 5.53
C SER A 51 -48.14 -13.64 6.39
N LEU A 52 -47.85 -12.36 6.64
CA LEU A 52 -48.66 -11.49 7.47
C LEU A 52 -49.72 -10.78 6.62
N ASN A 53 -50.93 -10.64 7.16
CA ASN A 53 -51.97 -9.81 6.54
C ASN A 53 -51.74 -8.33 6.92
N PRO A 54 -51.49 -7.43 5.95
CA PRO A 54 -51.24 -6.01 6.19
C PRO A 54 -52.36 -5.28 6.94
N GLU A 55 -53.61 -5.72 6.79
CA GLU A 55 -54.78 -5.07 7.39
C GLU A 55 -55.01 -5.45 8.86
N THR A 56 -54.51 -6.61 9.28
CA THR A 56 -54.76 -7.15 10.63
C THR A 56 -53.51 -7.18 11.50
N PHE A 57 -52.32 -7.12 10.91
CA PHE A 57 -51.07 -7.14 11.66
C PHE A 57 -50.79 -5.77 12.30
N PRO A 58 -50.60 -5.69 13.64
CA PRO A 58 -50.31 -4.43 14.31
C PRO A 58 -49.07 -3.74 13.74
N ASN A 59 -49.17 -2.45 13.49
CA ASN A 59 -48.06 -1.60 13.03
C ASN A 59 -47.38 -2.07 11.72
N TYR A 60 -48.06 -2.85 10.86
CA TYR A 60 -47.49 -3.36 9.61
C TYR A 60 -46.88 -2.24 8.74
N ALA A 61 -47.64 -1.18 8.47
CA ALA A 61 -47.18 -0.07 7.62
C ALA A 61 -45.97 0.68 8.22
N ALA A 62 -45.93 0.83 9.55
CA ALA A 62 -44.80 1.46 10.24
C ALA A 62 -43.54 0.57 10.16
N ASN A 63 -43.68 -0.73 10.40
CA ASN A 63 -42.58 -1.70 10.29
C ASN A 63 -42.10 -1.83 8.84
N GLU A 64 -42.99 -1.75 7.86
CA GLU A 64 -42.64 -1.75 6.44
C GLU A 64 -41.84 -0.50 6.05
N THR A 65 -42.20 0.67 6.58
CA THR A 65 -41.47 1.92 6.35
C THR A 65 -40.07 1.86 6.98
N LEU A 66 -39.99 1.44 8.25
CA LEU A 66 -38.72 1.27 8.96
C LEU A 66 -37.82 0.22 8.29
N LEU A 67 -38.39 -0.87 7.79
CA LEU A 67 -37.64 -1.88 7.05
C LEU A 67 -37.07 -1.31 5.74
N ALA A 68 -37.84 -0.50 5.01
CA ALA A 68 -37.36 0.14 3.79
C ALA A 68 -36.20 1.11 4.07
N GLU A 69 -36.32 1.92 5.12
CA GLU A 69 -35.24 2.82 5.57
C GLU A 69 -33.98 2.05 6.01
N PHE A 70 -34.15 0.99 6.79
CA PHE A 70 -33.04 0.14 7.23
C PHE A 70 -32.31 -0.51 6.05
N ILE A 71 -33.04 -1.03 5.06
CA ILE A 71 -32.44 -1.61 3.85
C ILE A 71 -31.66 -0.54 3.08
N ALA A 72 -32.21 0.67 2.93
CA ALA A 72 -31.53 1.77 2.24
C ALA A 72 -30.23 2.17 2.94
N ASP A 73 -30.24 2.33 4.27
CA ASP A 73 -29.04 2.66 5.04
C ASP A 73 -28.00 1.54 4.98
N LYS A 74 -28.44 0.28 5.11
CA LYS A 74 -27.56 -0.89 5.03
C LYS A 74 -26.88 -0.96 3.67
N GLN A 75 -27.60 -0.64 2.59
CA GLN A 75 -27.07 -0.57 1.23
C GLN A 75 -25.98 0.51 1.13
N VAL A 76 -26.21 1.71 1.68
CA VAL A 76 -25.20 2.78 1.71
C VAL A 76 -23.95 2.35 2.48
N CYS A 77 -24.10 1.73 3.65
CA CYS A 77 -22.95 1.19 4.41
C CYS A 77 -22.18 0.14 3.62
N TYR A 78 -22.87 -0.75 2.90
CA TYR A 78 -22.24 -1.77 2.07
C TYR A 78 -21.47 -1.18 0.89
N GLU A 79 -22.04 -0.20 0.18
CA GLU A 79 -21.38 0.49 -0.93
C GLU A 79 -20.12 1.22 -0.46
N ARG A 80 -20.20 1.90 0.68
CA ARG A 80 -19.03 2.56 1.28
C ARG A 80 -17.96 1.56 1.72
N ARG A 81 -18.37 0.41 2.26
CA ARG A 81 -17.44 -0.68 2.60
C ARG A 81 -16.69 -1.20 1.37
N ILE A 82 -17.38 -1.43 0.25
CA ILE A 82 -16.73 -1.84 -1.00
C ILE A 82 -15.76 -0.76 -1.49
N ALA A 83 -16.15 0.51 -1.44
CA ALA A 83 -15.28 1.60 -1.86
C ALA A 83 -14.01 1.68 -0.98
N ASP A 84 -14.14 1.48 0.33
CA ASP A 84 -13.01 1.43 1.25
C ASP A 84 -12.15 0.18 1.02
N GLU A 85 -12.74 -0.99 0.74
CA GLU A 85 -12.02 -2.23 0.38
C GLU A 85 -11.17 -1.99 -0.89
N ALA A 86 -11.73 -1.36 -1.92
CA ALA A 86 -11.03 -1.05 -3.16
C ALA A 86 -9.87 -0.06 -2.93
N LYS A 87 -10.11 1.02 -2.17
CA LYS A 87 -9.06 1.99 -1.82
C LYS A 87 -7.95 1.35 -1.01
N ASN A 88 -8.30 0.47 -0.08
CA ASN A 88 -7.32 -0.22 0.75
C ASN A 88 -6.47 -1.20 -0.07
N ALA A 89 -7.08 -1.95 -1.00
CA ALA A 89 -6.35 -2.80 -1.92
C ALA A 89 -5.39 -2.00 -2.82
N LEU A 90 -5.84 -0.85 -3.32
CA LEU A 90 -4.99 0.07 -4.08
C LEU A 90 -3.82 0.58 -3.23
N LEU A 91 -4.08 0.99 -1.97
CA LEU A 91 -3.02 1.43 -1.05
C LEU A 91 -1.98 0.33 -0.80
N ILE A 92 -2.41 -0.90 -0.54
CA ILE A 92 -1.51 -2.05 -0.39
C ILE A 92 -0.63 -2.20 -1.64
N SER A 93 -1.24 -2.18 -2.82
CA SER A 93 -0.52 -2.35 -4.09
C SER A 93 0.51 -1.22 -4.33
N VAL A 94 0.18 0.01 -3.94
CA VAL A 94 1.09 1.17 -4.03
C VAL A 94 2.26 0.99 -3.07
N ILE A 95 2.02 0.55 -1.83
CA ILE A 95 3.07 0.30 -0.83
C ILE A 95 4.01 -0.81 -1.32
N GLU A 96 3.46 -1.93 -1.81
CA GLU A 96 4.23 -3.06 -2.35
C GLU A 96 5.10 -2.61 -3.53
N TYR A 97 4.55 -1.81 -4.45
CA TYR A 97 5.31 -1.25 -5.56
C TYR A 97 6.46 -0.35 -5.08
N GLU A 98 6.21 0.59 -4.17
CA GLU A 98 7.23 1.50 -3.67
C GLU A 98 8.35 0.76 -2.91
N GLN A 99 7.98 -0.26 -2.13
CA GLN A 99 8.95 -1.14 -1.47
C GLN A 99 9.78 -1.93 -2.47
N ALA A 100 9.16 -2.50 -3.51
CA ALA A 100 9.87 -3.22 -4.56
C ALA A 100 10.85 -2.33 -5.34
N VAL A 101 10.48 -1.08 -5.66
CA VAL A 101 11.38 -0.12 -6.33
C VAL A 101 12.63 0.15 -5.49
N ARG A 102 12.46 0.39 -4.19
CA ARG A 102 13.60 0.63 -3.30
C ARG A 102 14.46 -0.61 -3.12
N ARG A 103 13.81 -1.75 -2.86
CA ARG A 103 14.53 -3.00 -2.65
C ARG A 103 15.31 -3.40 -3.90
N LYS A 104 14.74 -3.21 -5.08
CA LYS A 104 15.43 -3.35 -6.35
C LYS A 104 16.66 -2.44 -6.42
N ALA A 105 16.54 -1.15 -6.10
CA ALA A 105 17.68 -0.22 -6.14
C ALA A 105 18.80 -0.62 -5.16
N GLU A 106 18.45 -1.10 -3.96
CA GLU A 106 19.42 -1.64 -3.00
C GLU A 106 20.13 -2.89 -3.54
N LEU A 107 19.38 -3.82 -4.12
CA LEU A 107 19.92 -5.05 -4.69
C LEU A 107 20.80 -4.76 -5.91
N GLU A 108 20.40 -3.84 -6.79
CA GLU A 108 21.23 -3.41 -7.92
C GLU A 108 22.55 -2.80 -7.44
N LEU A 109 22.52 -1.98 -6.38
CA LEU A 109 23.72 -1.40 -5.78
C LEU A 109 24.61 -2.47 -5.15
N LEU A 110 24.05 -3.48 -4.49
CA LEU A 110 24.81 -4.59 -3.90
C LEU A 110 25.42 -5.50 -4.97
N ILE A 111 24.66 -5.82 -6.02
CA ILE A 111 25.08 -6.74 -7.08
C ILE A 111 26.13 -6.08 -7.99
N ASN A 112 25.87 -4.85 -8.43
CA ASN A 112 26.71 -4.17 -9.42
C ASN A 112 27.76 -3.25 -8.79
N GLY A 113 27.60 -2.90 -7.51
CA GLY A 113 28.40 -1.87 -6.88
C GLY A 113 28.09 -0.47 -7.43
N ARG A 114 28.85 0.52 -6.97
CA ARG A 114 28.95 1.83 -7.62
C ARG A 114 30.37 2.35 -7.54
N GLU A 115 30.80 3.03 -8.58
CA GLU A 115 32.05 3.79 -8.55
C GLU A 115 31.86 5.06 -7.71
N ALA A 116 32.95 5.52 -7.08
CA ALA A 116 32.95 6.80 -6.38
C ALA A 116 32.84 7.93 -7.40
N VAL A 117 32.07 8.96 -7.07
CA VAL A 117 31.99 10.19 -7.88
C VAL A 117 32.80 11.26 -7.15
N GLU A 118 33.87 11.71 -7.78
CA GLU A 118 34.71 12.80 -7.27
C GLU A 118 33.92 14.12 -7.22
N GLU A 119 34.29 14.95 -6.25
CA GLU A 119 33.74 16.31 -6.12
C GLU A 119 34.07 17.11 -7.39
N VAL A 120 33.08 17.78 -7.97
CA VAL A 120 33.32 18.63 -9.15
C VAL A 120 34.19 19.80 -8.71
N PRO A 121 35.27 20.15 -9.43
CA PRO A 121 36.12 21.26 -9.05
C PRO A 121 35.38 22.60 -9.21
N GLU A 122 35.58 23.50 -8.24
CA GLU A 122 35.01 24.84 -8.21
C GLU A 122 35.34 25.62 -9.49
N GLU A 123 34.31 26.09 -10.19
CA GLU A 123 34.46 27.01 -11.31
C GLU A 123 33.98 28.41 -10.88
N THR A 124 34.94 29.35 -10.82
CA THR A 124 34.66 30.76 -10.54
C THR A 124 34.19 31.44 -11.81
N ASP A 125 32.99 32.03 -11.79
CA ASP A 125 32.51 32.83 -12.91
C ASP A 125 33.47 34.02 -13.14
N PRO A 126 34.11 34.14 -14.32
CA PRO A 126 35.11 35.17 -14.59
C PRO A 126 34.53 36.59 -14.68
N VAL A 127 33.21 36.73 -14.76
CA VAL A 127 32.50 38.01 -14.90
C VAL A 127 31.99 38.52 -13.55
N THR A 128 31.45 37.64 -12.71
CA THR A 128 30.86 38.01 -11.42
C THR A 128 31.77 37.73 -10.22
N GLY A 129 32.77 36.86 -10.38
CA GLY A 129 33.63 36.40 -9.30
C GLY A 129 32.93 35.48 -8.29
N GLU A 130 31.69 35.05 -8.60
CA GLU A 130 30.93 34.15 -7.76
C GLU A 130 31.31 32.70 -8.03
N VAL A 131 31.57 31.95 -6.96
CA VAL A 131 31.74 30.49 -7.00
C VAL A 131 30.33 29.90 -7.05
N THR A 132 30.01 29.19 -8.12
CA THR A 132 28.62 28.73 -8.39
C THR A 132 28.33 27.32 -7.90
N GLN A 133 29.22 26.67 -7.16
CA GLN A 133 29.03 25.29 -6.71
C GLN A 133 28.56 25.20 -5.26
N GLU A 134 27.53 24.37 -5.09
CA GLU A 134 27.05 23.92 -3.79
C GLU A 134 27.92 22.72 -3.36
N TYR A 135 28.55 22.79 -2.19
CA TYR A 135 29.38 21.69 -1.67
C TYR A 135 28.51 20.46 -1.39
N VAL A 136 28.47 19.53 -2.33
CA VAL A 136 27.82 18.23 -2.15
C VAL A 136 28.89 17.24 -1.71
N PRO A 137 28.69 16.53 -0.58
CA PRO A 137 29.66 15.55 -0.11
C PRO A 137 29.92 14.47 -1.16
N ALA A 138 31.19 14.07 -1.29
CA ALA A 138 31.61 13.04 -2.23
C ALA A 138 30.86 11.72 -1.99
N ILE A 139 30.49 11.06 -3.09
CA ILE A 139 29.76 9.80 -3.06
C ILE A 139 30.78 8.65 -2.98
N GLU A 140 30.80 7.92 -1.87
CA GLU A 140 31.73 6.81 -1.65
C GLU A 140 31.43 5.59 -2.55
N ALA A 141 32.48 4.87 -2.97
CA ALA A 141 32.35 3.63 -3.74
C ALA A 141 31.70 2.50 -2.93
N VAL A 142 30.96 1.63 -3.60
CA VAL A 142 30.43 0.39 -3.03
C VAL A 142 30.94 -0.76 -3.89
N GLU A 143 31.67 -1.70 -3.28
CA GLU A 143 32.19 -2.86 -3.99
C GLU A 143 31.05 -3.81 -4.42
N PRO A 144 31.09 -4.34 -5.65
CA PRO A 144 30.11 -5.32 -6.12
C PRO A 144 30.25 -6.64 -5.38
N MET A 145 29.13 -7.33 -5.19
CA MET A 145 29.12 -8.67 -4.62
C MET A 145 29.84 -9.66 -5.53
N ALA A 146 30.71 -10.49 -4.93
CA ALA A 146 31.43 -11.53 -5.67
C ALA A 146 30.46 -12.59 -6.21
N GLN A 147 30.58 -12.92 -7.50
CA GLN A 147 29.75 -13.95 -8.15
C GLN A 147 30.13 -15.37 -7.72
N THR A 148 31.39 -15.58 -7.39
CA THR A 148 31.95 -16.86 -6.96
C THR A 148 32.72 -16.69 -5.67
N ILE A 149 32.74 -17.72 -4.84
CA ILE A 149 33.52 -17.80 -3.60
C ILE A 149 34.36 -19.07 -3.60
N ASP A 150 35.46 -19.05 -2.86
CA ASP A 150 36.22 -20.27 -2.60
C ASP A 150 35.63 -20.98 -1.38
N GLN A 151 35.14 -22.19 -1.59
CA GLN A 151 34.59 -23.06 -0.56
C GLN A 151 35.33 -24.39 -0.60
N GLU A 152 35.96 -24.78 0.51
CA GLU A 152 36.73 -26.03 0.63
C GLU A 152 37.85 -26.21 -0.42
N GLY A 153 38.34 -25.10 -1.00
CA GLY A 153 39.39 -25.12 -2.02
C GLY A 153 38.87 -25.27 -3.45
N GLU A 154 37.55 -25.28 -3.64
CA GLU A 154 36.90 -25.20 -4.95
C GLU A 154 36.21 -23.85 -5.12
N THR A 155 36.31 -23.27 -6.32
CA THR A 155 35.57 -22.06 -6.67
C THR A 155 34.14 -22.44 -7.03
N VAL A 156 33.19 -21.99 -6.24
CA VAL A 156 31.75 -22.27 -6.39
C VAL A 156 30.96 -20.98 -6.56
N ASP A 157 29.75 -21.07 -7.10
CA ASP A 157 28.84 -19.92 -7.19
C ASP A 157 28.49 -19.41 -5.79
N ASN A 158 28.52 -18.08 -5.62
CA ASN A 158 28.19 -17.47 -4.34
C ASN A 158 26.67 -17.58 -4.09
N PRO A 159 26.23 -18.33 -3.04
CA PRO A 159 24.81 -18.48 -2.76
C PRO A 159 24.12 -17.16 -2.42
N ASP A 160 24.84 -16.21 -1.79
CA ASP A 160 24.29 -14.89 -1.46
C ASP A 160 24.06 -14.04 -2.71
N TYR A 161 24.96 -14.16 -3.70
CA TYR A 161 24.80 -13.51 -5.00
C TYR A 161 23.59 -14.08 -5.74
N LEU A 162 23.46 -15.42 -5.80
CA LEU A 162 22.32 -16.07 -6.44
C LEU A 162 21.00 -15.69 -5.77
N ALA A 163 20.97 -15.62 -4.43
CA ALA A 163 19.79 -15.18 -3.69
C ALA A 163 19.43 -13.72 -4.01
N ALA A 164 20.41 -12.82 -4.04
CA ALA A 164 20.19 -11.41 -4.38
C ALA A 164 19.66 -11.23 -5.80
N VAL A 165 20.18 -11.99 -6.78
CA VAL A 165 19.70 -11.96 -8.17
C VAL A 165 18.26 -12.48 -8.27
N ALA A 166 17.92 -13.54 -7.54
CA ALA A 166 16.55 -14.05 -7.50
C ALA A 166 15.58 -13.03 -6.88
N GLU A 167 15.95 -12.43 -5.74
CA GLU A 167 15.15 -11.39 -5.08
C GLU A 167 14.97 -10.15 -5.97
N LEU A 168 16.01 -9.77 -6.73
CA LEU A 168 15.93 -8.66 -7.68
C LEU A 168 14.90 -8.96 -8.78
N ALA A 169 14.86 -10.20 -9.28
CA ALA A 169 13.87 -10.61 -10.26
C ALA A 169 12.44 -10.60 -9.69
N GLU A 170 12.26 -10.99 -8.42
CA GLU A 170 10.97 -10.90 -7.73
C GLU A 170 10.50 -9.44 -7.59
N CYS A 171 11.40 -8.53 -7.17
CA CYS A 171 11.09 -7.11 -7.09
C CYS A 171 10.71 -6.54 -8.47
N GLN A 172 11.44 -6.92 -9.51
CA GLN A 172 11.15 -6.50 -10.88
C GLN A 172 9.77 -6.98 -11.35
N ALA A 173 9.39 -8.21 -11.01
CA ALA A 173 8.07 -8.75 -11.35
C ALA A 173 6.93 -7.96 -10.68
N VAL A 174 7.11 -7.51 -9.42
CA VAL A 174 6.15 -6.64 -8.73
C VAL A 174 6.02 -5.30 -9.45
N ILE A 175 7.14 -4.70 -9.86
CA ILE A 175 7.18 -3.42 -10.58
C ILE A 175 6.46 -3.55 -11.93
N ASP A 176 6.78 -4.58 -12.71
CA ASP A 176 6.19 -4.82 -14.03
C ASP A 176 4.70 -5.19 -13.96
N GLY A 177 4.28 -5.82 -12.87
CA GLY A 177 2.89 -6.17 -12.61
C GLY A 177 2.01 -5.00 -12.16
N ALA A 178 2.58 -3.81 -11.91
CA ALA A 178 1.84 -2.68 -11.38
C ALA A 178 0.83 -2.12 -12.39
N GLY A 179 -0.43 -1.97 -11.95
CA GLY A 179 -1.49 -1.39 -12.76
C GLY A 179 -1.34 0.12 -12.98
N ALA A 180 -2.00 0.64 -14.02
CA ALA A 180 -1.96 2.07 -14.35
C ALA A 180 -2.39 3.01 -13.21
N GLU A 181 -3.36 2.58 -12.39
CA GLU A 181 -3.82 3.34 -11.22
C GLU A 181 -2.70 3.50 -10.17
N VAL A 182 -1.94 2.43 -9.90
CA VAL A 182 -0.78 2.47 -8.99
C VAL A 182 0.27 3.45 -9.51
N LEU A 183 0.63 3.33 -10.79
CA LEU A 183 1.64 4.19 -11.43
C LEU A 183 1.24 5.67 -11.41
N ALA A 184 -0.04 5.97 -11.69
CA ALA A 184 -0.56 7.34 -11.65
C ALA A 184 -0.46 7.96 -10.25
N HIS A 185 -0.76 7.19 -9.20
CA HIS A 185 -0.66 7.66 -7.82
C HIS A 185 0.78 7.95 -7.39
N VAL A 186 1.73 7.09 -7.76
CA VAL A 186 3.16 7.31 -7.48
C VAL A 186 3.67 8.55 -8.20
N ALA A 187 3.35 8.71 -9.49
CA ALA A 187 3.76 9.85 -10.29
C ALA A 187 3.25 11.20 -9.74
N ALA A 188 2.00 11.23 -9.26
CA ALA A 188 1.42 12.42 -8.66
C ALA A 188 2.13 12.85 -7.36
N ARG A 189 2.69 11.91 -6.59
CA ARG A 189 3.48 12.21 -5.39
C ARG A 189 4.85 12.77 -5.71
N SER A 190 5.52 12.28 -6.76
CA SER A 190 6.84 12.78 -7.16
C SER A 190 6.84 14.22 -7.72
N GLY A 191 5.66 14.77 -8.02
CA GLY A 191 5.49 16.15 -8.49
C GLY A 191 5.11 17.17 -7.41
N GLN A 192 5.06 16.78 -6.13
CA GLN A 192 4.82 17.65 -4.97
C GLN A 192 6.10 17.86 -4.17
#